data_AF-A0A8H3D0L4-F1
#
_entry.id   AF-A0A8H3D0L4-F1
#
_cell.length_a   1.000
_cell.length_b   1.000
_cell.length_c   1.000
_cell.angle_alpha   90.00
_cell.angle_beta   90.00
_cell.angle_gamma   90.00
#
_symmetry.space_group_name_H-M   'P 1'
#
loop_
_entity.id
_entity.type
_entity.pdbx_description
1 polymer ?
#
loop_
_entity_poly.entity_id
_entity_poly.type
_entity_poly.pdbx_seq_one_letter_code
_entity_poly.pdbx_strand_id
1 'polypeptide(L)'
;MFSKPIDQVCSPPTLPPYLRSVYDLKPVVGAPSDDEVIGIHAVMRMAQKAVDIPGTGNPVLIARLAEHLFEVQMVKYRSKYDDAFPKSTTYTPPTLPSHVTSQLKQVIGTPSEEEIINVQDAIRAYNQFANVPSMFDPYTNMELSQHLFDIQMARYIQRSKNHDTPVHPPGLPLSSSSATARPIHDAAREEPATDNLETETDPIASPNYTMPATLNVDLRNSIQRYDRLVEQTIQLTERSNLLIERSNQIAQRANELAERSIQPTQQSNTLVEKFITLLGRLNEHFDQSNRIADQSMKRVKKLEDVLGNINRVLVGIQHAIVRNHKGNMPKAADCLVNERGDTPGQSSQLGHATFEWLSLQYSSKPNCQLPVIIEGTQQTLHIDDTWLGDFLRFYGVGEEYFESKTGTTFKAGYEGAARILFSNYLSSCLG
;
A
#
# COMPACT_ATOMS: atom_id res chain seq x y z
N MET A 1 -17.40 21.54 -13.61
CA MET A 1 -18.38 22.32 -12.83
C MET A 1 -19.42 21.32 -12.36
N PHE A 2 -19.39 20.93 -11.09
CA PHE A 2 -20.26 19.88 -10.54
C PHE A 2 -21.30 20.51 -9.62
N SER A 3 -22.47 19.89 -9.54
CA SER A 3 -23.63 20.39 -8.79
C SER A 3 -23.76 19.70 -7.43
N LYS A 4 -24.31 20.41 -6.45
CA LYS A 4 -24.52 19.92 -5.08
C LYS A 4 -25.41 18.65 -5.10
N PRO A 5 -25.11 17.59 -4.33
CA PRO A 5 -25.66 16.24 -4.55
C PRO A 5 -27.06 16.06 -3.95
N ILE A 6 -28.04 16.81 -4.45
CA ILE A 6 -29.44 16.72 -4.02
C ILE A 6 -30.13 15.51 -4.68
N ASP A 7 -29.79 15.21 -5.94
CA ASP A 7 -30.43 14.16 -6.75
C ASP A 7 -29.53 12.93 -7.02
N GLN A 8 -28.37 12.81 -6.35
CA GLN A 8 -27.47 11.66 -6.57
C GLN A 8 -28.01 10.41 -5.86
N VAL A 9 -28.13 9.30 -6.61
CA VAL A 9 -28.65 8.01 -6.11
C VAL A 9 -27.59 6.93 -6.23
N CYS A 10 -27.14 6.39 -5.09
CA CYS A 10 -26.17 5.30 -5.03
C CYS A 10 -26.92 3.96 -4.89
N SER A 11 -26.93 3.15 -5.95
CA SER A 11 -27.62 1.84 -5.94
C SER A 11 -26.71 0.69 -5.47
N PRO A 12 -27.13 -0.17 -4.53
CA PRO A 12 -26.34 -1.32 -4.07
C PRO A 12 -26.41 -2.51 -5.05
N PRO A 13 -25.41 -3.41 -5.03
CA PRO A 13 -25.48 -4.67 -5.76
C PRO A 13 -26.49 -5.65 -5.14
N THR A 14 -27.10 -6.49 -5.99
CA THR A 14 -28.04 -7.55 -5.56
C THR A 14 -27.39 -8.51 -4.57
N LEU A 15 -27.87 -8.51 -3.32
CA LEU A 15 -27.36 -9.36 -2.26
C LEU A 15 -27.95 -10.80 -2.30
N PRO A 16 -27.12 -11.84 -2.12
CA PRO A 16 -27.57 -13.17 -1.74
C PRO A 16 -28.34 -13.15 -0.41
N PRO A 17 -29.22 -14.14 -0.15
CA PRO A 17 -30.04 -14.17 1.07
C PRO A 17 -29.24 -14.05 2.38
N TYR A 18 -28.08 -14.70 2.47
CA TYR A 18 -27.23 -14.71 3.68
C TYR A 18 -26.55 -13.36 3.98
N LEU A 19 -26.49 -12.43 3.02
CA LEU A 19 -26.03 -11.05 3.23
C LEU A 19 -27.20 -10.10 3.47
N ARG A 20 -28.34 -10.31 2.79
CA ARG A 20 -29.60 -9.59 3.07
C ARG A 20 -30.07 -9.79 4.52
N SER A 21 -29.80 -10.94 5.13
CA SER A 21 -30.05 -11.19 6.56
C SER A 21 -29.07 -10.49 7.52
N VAL A 22 -27.99 -9.88 7.02
CA VAL A 22 -27.08 -9.03 7.81
C VAL A 22 -27.57 -7.58 7.76
N TYR A 23 -27.82 -7.08 6.54
CA TYR A 23 -28.47 -5.79 6.29
C TYR A 23 -29.07 -5.80 4.88
N ASP A 24 -30.32 -5.38 4.72
CA ASP A 24 -30.94 -5.23 3.40
C ASP A 24 -30.58 -3.86 2.82
N LEU A 25 -29.49 -3.81 2.05
CA LEU A 25 -29.01 -2.58 1.40
C LEU A 25 -30.06 -2.06 0.41
N LYS A 26 -30.38 -0.78 0.53
CA LYS A 26 -31.32 -0.04 -0.33
C LYS A 26 -30.57 1.06 -1.10
N PRO A 27 -31.13 1.57 -2.21
CA PRO A 27 -30.57 2.75 -2.87
C PRO A 27 -30.54 3.94 -1.92
N VAL A 28 -29.35 4.50 -1.71
CA VAL A 28 -29.14 5.73 -0.92
C VAL A 28 -29.45 6.92 -1.81
N VAL A 29 -30.21 7.91 -1.30
CA VAL A 29 -30.68 9.07 -2.07
C VAL A 29 -30.28 10.35 -1.35
N GLY A 30 -29.47 11.19 -1.99
CA GLY A 30 -28.93 12.40 -1.38
C GLY A 30 -27.82 12.10 -0.36
N ALA A 31 -27.75 12.86 0.73
CA ALA A 31 -26.68 12.75 1.72
C ALA A 31 -26.81 11.46 2.58
N PRO A 32 -25.82 10.54 2.58
CA PRO A 32 -25.92 9.27 3.29
C PRO A 32 -25.92 9.40 4.81
N SER A 33 -26.85 8.71 5.46
CA SER A 33 -26.90 8.55 6.92
C SER A 33 -25.77 7.65 7.43
N ASP A 34 -25.48 7.71 8.74
CA ASP A 34 -24.48 6.85 9.37
C ASP A 34 -24.89 5.37 9.34
N ASP A 35 -26.19 5.08 9.55
CA ASP A 35 -26.74 3.72 9.52
C ASP A 35 -26.60 3.05 8.15
N GLU A 36 -26.74 3.80 7.05
CA GLU A 36 -26.53 3.27 5.69
C GLU A 36 -25.06 2.87 5.47
N VAL A 37 -24.10 3.72 5.86
CA VAL A 37 -22.67 3.41 5.73
C VAL A 37 -22.25 2.27 6.66
N ILE A 38 -22.79 2.21 7.89
CA ILE A 38 -22.62 1.09 8.82
C ILE A 38 -23.17 -0.21 8.22
N GLY A 39 -24.35 -0.18 7.60
CA GLY A 39 -24.96 -1.33 6.90
C GLY A 39 -24.08 -1.87 5.78
N ILE A 40 -23.50 -0.99 4.96
CA ILE A 40 -22.56 -1.38 3.89
C ILE A 40 -21.31 -2.04 4.49
N HIS A 41 -20.71 -1.46 5.53
CA HIS A 41 -19.56 -2.05 6.22
C HIS A 41 -19.87 -3.43 6.85
N ALA A 42 -21.07 -3.61 7.40
CA ALA A 42 -21.50 -4.89 7.97
C ALA A 42 -21.64 -5.98 6.89
N VAL A 43 -22.28 -5.65 5.77
CA VAL A 43 -22.41 -6.55 4.61
C VAL A 43 -21.06 -6.86 3.98
N MET A 44 -20.16 -5.88 3.82
CA MET A 44 -18.80 -6.10 3.32
C MET A 44 -17.99 -7.05 4.21
N ARG A 45 -18.04 -6.87 5.54
CA ARG A 45 -17.34 -7.76 6.49
C ARG A 45 -17.83 -9.20 6.40
N MET A 46 -19.14 -9.39 6.26
CA MET A 46 -19.73 -10.73 6.14
C MET A 46 -19.51 -11.35 4.75
N ALA A 47 -19.43 -10.53 3.69
CA ALA A 47 -19.02 -10.99 2.36
C ALA A 47 -17.55 -11.42 2.34
N GLN A 48 -16.65 -10.68 3.01
CA GLN A 48 -15.24 -11.04 3.18
C GLN A 48 -15.07 -12.35 3.96
N LYS A 49 -15.75 -12.50 5.10
CA LYS A 49 -15.76 -13.77 5.88
C LYS A 49 -16.32 -14.96 5.09
N ALA A 50 -17.13 -14.73 4.07
CA ALA A 50 -17.65 -15.78 3.20
C ALA A 50 -16.68 -16.23 2.09
N VAL A 51 -15.58 -15.49 1.83
CA VAL A 51 -14.56 -15.87 0.84
C VAL A 51 -13.89 -17.19 1.19
N ASP A 52 -13.59 -17.38 2.47
CA ASP A 52 -12.93 -18.58 3.00
C ASP A 52 -13.84 -19.82 3.05
N ILE A 53 -15.13 -19.67 2.70
CA ILE A 53 -16.13 -20.74 2.69
C ILE A 53 -16.34 -21.23 1.25
N PRO A 54 -15.95 -22.48 0.90
CA PRO A 54 -16.09 -23.03 -0.45
C PRO A 54 -17.51 -22.89 -0.99
N GLY A 55 -17.64 -22.39 -2.22
CA GLY A 55 -18.93 -22.20 -2.91
C GLY A 55 -19.80 -21.05 -2.39
N THR A 56 -19.41 -20.36 -1.31
CA THR A 56 -20.16 -19.21 -0.76
C THR A 56 -19.51 -17.87 -1.13
N GLY A 57 -18.18 -17.83 -1.19
CA GLY A 57 -17.42 -16.63 -1.55
C GLY A 57 -17.66 -16.16 -3.00
N ASN A 58 -17.93 -14.87 -3.17
CA ASN A 58 -18.01 -14.23 -4.50
C ASN A 58 -17.16 -12.94 -4.54
N PRO A 59 -15.95 -12.98 -5.15
CA PRO A 59 -15.07 -11.81 -5.19
C PRO A 59 -15.62 -10.66 -6.06
N VAL A 60 -16.44 -10.96 -7.07
CA VAL A 60 -17.09 -9.94 -7.92
C VAL A 60 -18.15 -9.16 -7.13
N LEU A 61 -18.83 -9.81 -6.18
CA LEU A 61 -19.76 -9.14 -5.27
C LEU A 61 -19.02 -8.22 -4.29
N ILE A 62 -17.85 -8.62 -3.79
CA ILE A 62 -17.03 -7.78 -2.90
C ILE A 62 -16.51 -6.54 -3.64
N ALA A 63 -16.10 -6.68 -4.90
CA ALA A 63 -15.72 -5.53 -5.74
C ALA A 63 -16.87 -4.53 -5.91
N ARG A 64 -18.09 -5.01 -6.23
CA ARG A 64 -19.30 -4.17 -6.36
C ARG A 64 -19.75 -3.55 -5.03
N LEU A 65 -19.51 -4.21 -3.90
CA LEU A 65 -19.78 -3.63 -2.58
C LEU A 65 -18.77 -2.52 -2.23
N ALA A 66 -17.50 -2.67 -2.61
CA ALA A 66 -16.49 -1.63 -2.46
C ALA A 66 -16.75 -0.42 -3.39
N GLU A 67 -17.18 -0.67 -4.62
CA GLU A 67 -17.67 0.36 -5.57
C GLU A 67 -18.87 1.13 -5.00
N HIS A 68 -19.87 0.43 -4.46
CA HIS A 68 -21.02 1.06 -3.81
C HIS A 68 -20.62 1.86 -2.55
N LEU A 69 -19.72 1.33 -1.71
CA LEU A 69 -19.18 2.07 -0.56
C LEU A 69 -18.43 3.33 -1.02
N PHE A 70 -17.62 3.25 -2.07
CA PHE A 70 -16.88 4.39 -2.61
C PHE A 70 -17.82 5.50 -3.09
N GLU A 71 -18.88 5.18 -3.83
CA GLU A 71 -19.86 6.18 -4.27
C GLU A 71 -20.60 6.83 -3.10
N VAL A 72 -20.99 6.05 -2.09
CA VAL A 72 -21.64 6.57 -0.87
C VAL A 72 -20.67 7.48 -0.09
N GLN A 73 -19.41 7.08 0.08
CA GLN A 73 -18.38 7.90 0.74
C GLN A 73 -18.00 9.15 -0.09
N MET A 74 -18.08 9.10 -1.43
CA MET A 74 -17.95 10.26 -2.32
C MET A 74 -19.06 11.29 -2.09
N VAL A 75 -20.32 10.84 -1.98
CA VAL A 75 -21.44 11.76 -1.71
C VAL A 75 -21.31 12.34 -0.31
N LYS A 76 -20.95 11.53 0.70
CA LYS A 76 -20.72 12.01 2.07
C LYS A 76 -19.58 13.04 2.13
N TYR A 77 -18.48 12.82 1.42
CA TYR A 77 -17.40 13.80 1.24
C TYR A 77 -17.89 15.13 0.63
N ARG A 78 -18.59 15.06 -0.51
CA ARG A 78 -19.18 16.25 -1.20
C ARG A 78 -20.26 16.96 -0.38
N SER A 79 -20.91 16.29 0.56
CA SER A 79 -21.88 16.91 1.47
C SER A 79 -21.21 17.70 2.60
N LYS A 80 -19.97 17.33 2.95
CA LYS A 80 -19.19 17.82 4.09
C LYS A 80 -18.17 18.91 3.73
N TYR A 81 -17.68 18.91 2.49
CA TYR A 81 -16.70 19.86 1.96
C TYR A 81 -17.22 20.49 0.66
N ASP A 82 -17.40 21.82 0.63
CA ASP A 82 -17.76 22.54 -0.59
C ASP A 82 -16.63 22.48 -1.65
N ASP A 83 -16.99 22.49 -2.93
CA ASP A 83 -16.05 22.52 -4.07
C ASP A 83 -15.08 23.73 -4.08
N ALA A 84 -15.29 24.72 -3.21
CA ALA A 84 -14.52 25.97 -3.11
C ALA A 84 -13.22 25.81 -2.29
N PHE A 85 -12.33 24.93 -2.73
CA PHE A 85 -11.01 24.57 -2.18
C PHE A 85 -10.33 25.57 -1.19
N PRO A 86 -10.47 25.35 0.13
CA PRO A 86 -9.56 25.93 1.11
C PRO A 86 -8.24 25.15 1.13
N LYS A 87 -7.09 25.83 1.07
CA LYS A 87 -5.78 25.22 1.39
C LYS A 87 -5.63 24.89 2.88
N SER A 88 -6.67 25.16 3.67
CA SER A 88 -6.73 25.12 5.14
C SER A 88 -7.86 24.22 5.66
N THR A 89 -8.37 23.28 4.86
CA THR A 89 -9.35 22.29 5.35
C THR A 89 -8.72 21.43 6.44
N THR A 90 -9.38 21.34 7.60
CA THR A 90 -8.99 20.46 8.70
C THR A 90 -9.80 19.17 8.65
N TYR A 91 -9.11 18.04 8.65
CA TYR A 91 -9.68 16.71 8.73
C TYR A 91 -9.49 16.21 10.16
N THR A 92 -10.54 16.28 10.97
CA THR A 92 -10.55 15.76 12.34
C THR A 92 -10.78 14.25 12.32
N PRO A 93 -9.92 13.43 12.95
CA PRO A 93 -10.17 12.01 13.14
C PRO A 93 -11.24 11.76 14.23
N PRO A 94 -11.91 10.60 14.21
CA PRO A 94 -12.83 10.22 15.29
C PRO A 94 -12.09 9.93 16.60
N THR A 95 -12.83 9.92 17.70
CA THR A 95 -12.28 9.59 19.02
C THR A 95 -12.08 8.09 19.13
N LEU A 96 -10.82 7.65 19.26
CA LEU A 96 -10.49 6.23 19.40
C LEU A 96 -10.73 5.71 20.82
N PRO A 97 -11.27 4.49 21.00
CA PRO A 97 -11.38 3.83 22.29
C PRO A 97 -10.02 3.60 22.96
N SER A 98 -9.99 3.60 24.30
CA SER A 98 -8.77 3.49 25.11
C SER A 98 -7.97 2.19 24.96
N HIS A 99 -8.54 1.17 24.30
CA HIS A 99 -7.85 -0.08 23.96
C HIS A 99 -7.14 -0.02 22.59
N VAL A 100 -7.23 1.10 21.86
CA VAL A 100 -6.51 1.35 20.61
C VAL A 100 -5.37 2.33 20.89
N THR A 101 -4.13 1.86 20.83
CA THR A 101 -2.93 2.65 21.17
C THR A 101 -2.62 3.79 20.18
N SER A 102 -3.17 3.73 18.96
CA SER A 102 -2.89 4.70 17.89
C SER A 102 -3.43 6.09 18.22
N GLN A 103 -2.57 7.11 18.23
CA GLN A 103 -2.98 8.51 18.40
C GLN A 103 -3.10 9.19 17.04
N LEU A 104 -4.34 9.33 16.54
CA LEU A 104 -4.61 10.08 15.32
C LEU A 104 -4.63 11.59 15.62
N LYS A 105 -3.89 12.36 14.80
CA LYS A 105 -3.83 13.82 14.87
C LYS A 105 -4.77 14.45 13.84
N GLN A 106 -5.17 15.69 14.05
CA GLN A 106 -5.89 16.46 13.03
C GLN A 106 -4.95 16.75 11.85
N VAL A 107 -5.39 16.43 10.64
CA VAL A 107 -4.65 16.72 9.41
C VAL A 107 -5.10 18.07 8.86
N ILE A 108 -4.17 18.97 8.51
CA ILE A 108 -4.50 20.32 8.05
C ILE A 108 -3.93 20.55 6.65
N GLY A 109 -4.79 20.91 5.69
CA GLY A 109 -4.40 21.21 4.32
C GLY A 109 -4.22 19.95 3.46
N THR A 110 -3.00 19.65 3.02
CA THR A 110 -2.70 18.51 2.14
C THR A 110 -2.18 17.32 2.96
N PRO A 111 -2.88 16.17 2.99
CA PRO A 111 -2.43 15.01 3.76
C PRO A 111 -1.09 14.44 3.24
N SER A 112 -0.22 14.09 4.17
CA SER A 112 1.04 13.39 3.93
C SER A 112 0.86 11.89 3.67
N GLU A 113 1.97 11.18 3.41
CA GLU A 113 1.94 9.71 3.34
C GLU A 113 1.79 9.10 4.74
N GLU A 114 2.52 9.65 5.72
CA GLU A 114 2.53 9.20 7.12
C GLU A 114 1.17 9.33 7.79
N GLU A 115 0.43 10.42 7.57
CA GLU A 115 -0.92 10.60 8.10
C GLU A 115 -1.91 9.55 7.56
N ILE A 116 -1.82 9.22 6.27
CA ILE A 116 -2.64 8.16 5.66
C ILE A 116 -2.28 6.78 6.23
N ILE A 117 -0.98 6.48 6.37
CA ILE A 117 -0.49 5.22 6.96
C ILE A 117 -0.95 5.10 8.42
N ASN A 118 -0.82 6.16 9.22
CA ASN A 118 -1.26 6.17 10.63
C ASN A 118 -2.77 5.87 10.77
N VAL A 119 -3.61 6.40 9.88
CA VAL A 119 -5.06 6.10 9.86
C VAL A 119 -5.33 4.66 9.40
N GLN A 120 -4.62 4.15 8.38
CA GLN A 120 -4.71 2.74 7.95
C GLN A 120 -4.28 1.78 9.06
N ASP A 121 -3.26 2.13 9.83
CA ASP A 121 -2.75 1.35 10.95
C ASP A 121 -3.72 1.37 12.15
N ALA A 122 -4.35 2.51 12.45
CA ALA A 122 -5.44 2.59 13.42
C ALA A 122 -6.65 1.75 13.01
N ILE A 123 -7.06 1.79 11.73
CA ILE A 123 -8.14 0.94 11.18
C ILE A 123 -7.77 -0.54 11.27
N ARG A 124 -6.52 -0.90 10.96
CA ARG A 124 -6.03 -2.29 11.04
C ARG A 124 -5.96 -2.80 12.47
N ALA A 125 -5.54 -1.96 13.42
CA ALA A 125 -5.59 -2.28 14.85
C ALA A 125 -7.04 -2.45 15.33
N TYR A 126 -7.94 -1.52 15.00
CA TYR A 126 -9.32 -1.57 15.46
C TYR A 126 -10.11 -2.77 14.91
N ASN A 127 -9.86 -3.15 13.66
CA ASN A 127 -10.49 -4.32 13.06
C ASN A 127 -10.05 -5.67 13.68
N GLN A 128 -8.99 -5.72 14.49
CA GLN A 128 -8.66 -6.93 15.27
C GLN A 128 -9.79 -7.26 16.27
N PHE A 129 -10.49 -6.23 16.78
CA PHE A 129 -11.60 -6.38 17.70
C PHE A 129 -12.94 -6.69 17.01
N ALA A 130 -13.00 -6.75 15.68
CA ALA A 130 -14.25 -6.88 14.90
C ALA A 130 -15.06 -8.19 15.10
N ASN A 131 -14.58 -9.09 15.97
CA ASN A 131 -15.24 -10.31 16.45
C ASN A 131 -15.64 -10.24 17.95
N VAL A 132 -15.38 -9.12 18.63
CA VAL A 132 -15.60 -8.89 20.07
C VAL A 132 -16.54 -7.69 20.25
N PRO A 133 -17.88 -7.90 20.33
CA PRO A 133 -18.85 -6.81 20.33
C PRO A 133 -18.73 -5.80 21.50
N SER A 134 -18.07 -6.18 22.59
CA SER A 134 -17.79 -5.28 23.73
C SER A 134 -16.58 -4.36 23.52
N MET A 135 -15.82 -4.55 22.44
CA MET A 135 -14.66 -3.71 22.07
C MET A 135 -14.83 -3.05 20.70
N PHE A 136 -15.64 -3.63 19.82
CA PHE A 136 -15.89 -3.09 18.49
C PHE A 136 -17.25 -2.39 18.36
N ASP A 137 -17.21 -1.09 18.10
CA ASP A 137 -18.34 -0.25 17.74
C ASP A 137 -18.37 -0.04 16.21
N PRO A 138 -19.48 -0.39 15.52
CA PRO A 138 -19.66 -0.11 14.10
C PRO A 138 -19.58 1.38 13.71
N TYR A 139 -20.01 2.29 14.59
CA TYR A 139 -20.03 3.72 14.32
C TYR A 139 -18.58 4.28 14.26
N THR A 140 -17.76 4.02 15.28
CA THR A 140 -16.32 4.34 15.30
C THR A 140 -15.59 3.83 14.07
N ASN A 141 -15.88 2.60 13.62
CA ASN A 141 -15.27 2.06 12.39
C ASN A 141 -15.74 2.77 11.12
N MET A 142 -17.01 3.16 11.03
CA MET A 142 -17.56 3.94 9.94
C MET A 142 -16.91 5.32 9.87
N GLU A 143 -16.79 6.03 11.00
CA GLU A 143 -16.10 7.32 11.05
C GLU A 143 -14.62 7.20 10.67
N LEU A 144 -13.92 6.15 11.12
CA LEU A 144 -12.53 5.89 10.72
C LEU A 144 -12.41 5.66 9.21
N SER A 145 -13.30 4.87 8.62
CA SER A 145 -13.29 4.64 7.17
C SER A 145 -13.60 5.91 6.38
N GLN A 146 -14.55 6.74 6.82
CA GLN A 146 -14.84 8.02 6.19
C GLN A 146 -13.67 9.00 6.37
N HIS A 147 -13.01 9.04 7.54
CA HIS A 147 -11.84 9.88 7.76
C HIS A 147 -10.67 9.49 6.84
N LEU A 148 -10.39 8.19 6.68
CA LEU A 148 -9.41 7.69 5.70
C LEU A 148 -9.77 8.12 4.28
N PHE A 149 -11.04 7.98 3.91
CA PHE A 149 -11.56 8.38 2.61
C PHE A 149 -11.37 9.88 2.35
N ASP A 150 -11.75 10.72 3.32
CA ASP A 150 -11.66 12.18 3.24
C ASP A 150 -10.21 12.63 2.95
N ILE A 151 -9.23 12.08 3.68
CA ILE A 151 -7.81 12.44 3.50
C ILE A 151 -7.20 11.84 2.21
N GLN A 152 -7.62 10.65 1.80
CA GLN A 152 -7.19 10.08 0.52
C GLN A 152 -7.72 10.90 -0.66
N MET A 153 -8.99 11.31 -0.62
CA MET A 153 -9.63 12.13 -1.65
C MET A 153 -8.99 13.53 -1.73
N ALA A 154 -8.75 14.17 -0.58
CA ALA A 154 -8.03 15.44 -0.50
C ALA A 154 -6.64 15.38 -1.17
N ARG A 155 -5.87 14.32 -0.88
CA ARG A 155 -4.54 14.12 -1.45
C ARG A 155 -4.57 13.78 -2.94
N TYR A 156 -5.57 13.03 -3.40
CA TYR A 156 -5.79 12.75 -4.82
C TYR A 156 -6.10 14.03 -5.62
N ILE A 157 -7.06 14.85 -5.15
CA ILE A 157 -7.45 16.06 -5.86
C ILE A 157 -6.31 17.10 -5.87
N GLN A 158 -5.50 17.18 -4.80
CA GLN A 158 -4.30 18.02 -4.80
C GLN A 158 -3.21 17.51 -5.78
N ARG A 159 -3.00 16.19 -5.88
CA ARG A 159 -2.06 15.60 -6.85
C ARG A 159 -2.47 15.87 -8.29
N SER A 160 -3.76 15.75 -8.64
CA SER A 160 -4.24 16.01 -10.01
C SER A 160 -3.90 17.42 -10.50
N LYS A 161 -4.18 18.45 -9.68
CA LYS A 161 -3.87 19.86 -10.00
C LYS A 161 -2.37 20.14 -10.12
N ASN A 162 -1.54 19.44 -9.34
CA ASN A 162 -0.09 19.59 -9.43
C ASN A 162 0.49 19.03 -10.75
N HIS A 163 -0.23 18.14 -11.45
CA HIS A 163 0.16 17.66 -12.78
C HIS A 163 -0.20 18.63 -13.93
N ASP A 164 -1.15 19.54 -13.73
CA ASP A 164 -1.53 20.57 -14.73
C ASP A 164 -0.60 21.80 -14.74
N THR A 165 0.52 21.77 -14.01
CA THR A 165 1.45 22.92 -13.88
C THR A 165 2.79 22.64 -14.57
N PRO A 166 3.26 23.50 -15.50
CA PRO A 166 4.55 23.31 -16.17
C PRO A 166 5.74 23.26 -15.20
N VAL A 167 6.62 22.27 -15.38
CA VAL A 167 7.78 22.01 -14.51
C VAL A 167 8.92 22.99 -14.79
N HIS A 168 9.50 23.55 -13.73
CA HIS A 168 10.86 24.10 -13.74
C HIS A 168 11.70 23.48 -12.60
N PRO A 169 13.02 23.23 -12.78
CA PRO A 169 13.80 22.43 -11.83
C PRO A 169 14.15 23.14 -10.50
N PRO A 170 14.48 22.40 -9.42
CA PRO A 170 14.73 22.99 -8.10
C PRO A 170 16.09 23.68 -7.98
N GLY A 171 16.10 24.88 -7.40
CA GLY A 171 17.31 25.53 -6.88
C GLY A 171 17.62 25.12 -5.43
N LEU A 172 18.90 25.16 -5.05
CA LEU A 172 19.39 24.76 -3.72
C LEU A 172 18.93 25.74 -2.60
N PRO A 173 18.57 25.25 -1.39
CA PRO A 173 18.31 26.11 -0.23
C PRO A 173 19.62 26.63 0.40
N LEU A 174 19.58 27.86 0.93
CA LEU A 174 20.71 28.49 1.64
C LEU A 174 20.70 28.21 3.16
N SER A 175 21.85 28.43 3.79
CA SER A 175 22.19 28.15 5.19
C SER A 175 21.69 29.16 6.22
N SER A 176 21.44 28.70 7.47
CA SER A 176 21.83 29.33 8.76
C SER A 176 21.34 28.43 9.92
N SER A 177 22.18 28.05 10.91
CA SER A 177 22.65 28.80 12.11
C SER A 177 21.54 28.92 13.20
N SER A 178 21.78 28.71 14.51
CA SER A 178 23.01 28.92 15.31
C SER A 178 23.17 27.96 16.52
N ALA A 179 24.32 28.10 17.21
CA ALA A 179 24.69 27.49 18.51
C ALA A 179 23.75 27.89 19.70
N THR A 180 23.87 27.40 20.95
CA THR A 180 24.97 26.76 21.73
C THR A 180 24.36 25.77 22.78
N ALA A 181 24.96 25.15 23.82
CA ALA A 181 26.20 25.30 24.60
C ALA A 181 26.69 23.98 25.29
N ARG A 182 27.55 24.10 26.31
CA ARG A 182 28.19 23.07 27.20
C ARG A 182 28.74 23.80 28.46
N PRO A 183 29.34 23.17 29.51
CA PRO A 183 29.36 21.77 29.99
C PRO A 183 29.09 21.71 31.53
N ILE A 184 29.87 20.89 32.30
CA ILE A 184 29.99 20.70 33.79
C ILE A 184 29.27 19.42 34.29
N HIS A 185 29.89 18.46 35.00
CA HIS A 185 31.31 18.15 35.29
C HIS A 185 31.47 16.63 35.58
N ASP A 186 32.69 16.09 35.56
CA ASP A 186 33.01 14.68 35.89
C ASP A 186 34.11 14.57 36.97
N ALA A 187 33.92 13.66 37.94
CA ALA A 187 34.91 13.05 38.84
C ALA A 187 34.18 12.09 39.82
N ALA A 188 34.67 10.96 40.34
CA ALA A 188 35.73 9.98 40.06
C ALA A 188 36.22 9.42 41.42
N ARG A 189 36.20 8.08 41.59
CA ARG A 189 36.89 7.29 42.66
C ARG A 189 36.35 7.45 44.11
N GLU A 190 36.65 6.56 45.07
CA GLU A 190 37.62 5.43 45.09
C GLU A 190 37.13 4.20 45.92
N GLU A 191 37.89 3.09 45.87
CA GLU A 191 37.76 1.82 46.63
C GLU A 191 39.06 1.61 47.42
N PRO A 192 39.06 0.96 48.62
CA PRO A 192 39.73 -0.38 48.68
C PRO A 192 39.31 -1.37 49.82
N ALA A 193 38.99 -2.60 49.42
CA ALA A 193 39.62 -3.90 49.77
C ALA A 193 40.35 -4.20 51.14
N THR A 194 40.13 -5.44 51.65
CA THR A 194 41.04 -6.34 52.45
C THR A 194 41.44 -5.95 53.91
N ASP A 195 41.90 -6.84 54.81
CA ASP A 195 42.37 -8.25 54.75
C ASP A 195 42.09 -9.08 56.06
N ASN A 196 42.71 -10.26 56.23
CA ASN A 196 42.46 -11.33 57.24
C ASN A 196 43.62 -11.58 58.23
N LEU A 197 43.33 -12.15 59.42
CA LEU A 197 44.16 -13.02 60.33
C LEU A 197 43.31 -13.35 61.59
N GLU A 198 43.26 -14.53 62.24
CA GLU A 198 44.30 -15.42 62.84
C GLU A 198 45.08 -14.80 64.02
N THR A 199 45.50 -15.50 65.11
CA THR A 199 45.20 -16.85 65.70
C THR A 199 45.79 -16.88 67.15
N GLU A 200 45.31 -17.79 68.02
CA GLU A 200 45.84 -18.26 69.35
C GLU A 200 46.77 -17.40 70.25
N THR A 201 46.57 -17.49 71.58
CA THR A 201 47.64 -17.94 72.52
C THR A 201 47.16 -18.28 73.94
N ASP A 202 47.48 -19.49 74.39
CA ASP A 202 47.61 -19.89 75.81
C ASP A 202 49.07 -19.62 76.27
N PRO A 203 49.41 -19.43 77.56
CA PRO A 203 49.97 -20.57 78.30
C PRO A 203 49.91 -20.58 79.86
N ILE A 204 49.69 -21.79 80.41
CA ILE A 204 50.46 -22.46 81.48
C ILE A 204 50.80 -21.70 82.80
N ALA A 205 50.24 -22.17 83.94
CA ALA A 205 50.99 -22.42 85.19
C ALA A 205 50.20 -23.26 86.23
N SER A 206 50.93 -24.01 87.06
CA SER A 206 50.46 -24.82 88.22
C SER A 206 51.60 -24.93 89.25
N PRO A 207 51.42 -25.46 90.48
CA PRO A 207 50.19 -25.72 91.25
C PRO A 207 50.27 -25.15 92.71
N ASN A 208 49.21 -25.32 93.52
CA ASN A 208 49.33 -26.04 94.82
C ASN A 208 47.99 -26.21 95.58
N TYR A 209 47.99 -27.15 96.53
CA TYR A 209 46.83 -27.62 97.29
C TYR A 209 46.48 -26.76 98.51
N THR A 210 45.18 -26.61 98.81
CA THR A 210 44.54 -27.07 100.07
C THR A 210 43.03 -26.78 100.04
N MET A 211 42.20 -27.81 100.23
CA MET A 211 40.74 -27.67 100.48
C MET A 211 40.50 -27.48 101.98
N PRO A 212 39.52 -26.66 102.39
CA PRO A 212 38.23 -27.28 102.75
C PRO A 212 36.94 -26.49 102.46
N ALA A 213 35.85 -27.25 102.31
CA ALA A 213 34.48 -26.92 102.77
C ALA A 213 33.60 -25.85 102.06
N THR A 214 33.88 -25.41 100.83
CA THR A 214 32.92 -24.61 100.02
C THR A 214 32.16 -25.39 98.93
N LEU A 215 32.67 -26.58 98.57
CA LEU A 215 32.37 -27.32 97.34
C LEU A 215 30.88 -27.65 97.11
N ASN A 216 30.08 -27.79 98.17
CA ASN A 216 28.69 -28.27 98.10
C ASN A 216 27.68 -27.18 97.66
N VAL A 217 27.99 -25.89 97.83
CA VAL A 217 27.12 -24.78 97.38
C VAL A 217 27.42 -24.40 95.93
N ASP A 218 28.70 -24.46 95.55
CA ASP A 218 29.16 -24.07 94.22
C ASP A 218 28.83 -25.13 93.15
N LEU A 219 29.00 -26.42 93.48
CA LEU A 219 28.54 -27.53 92.64
C LEU A 219 27.02 -27.47 92.39
N ARG A 220 26.22 -27.12 93.41
CA ARG A 220 24.76 -27.03 93.29
C ARG A 220 24.31 -25.86 92.42
N ASN A 221 24.97 -24.71 92.53
CA ASN A 221 24.74 -23.58 91.62
C ASN A 221 25.17 -23.92 90.18
N SER A 222 26.28 -24.63 90.02
CA SER A 222 26.80 -25.04 88.72
C SER A 222 25.84 -25.99 87.99
N ILE A 223 25.27 -26.98 88.70
CA ILE A 223 24.23 -27.88 88.17
C ILE A 223 22.99 -27.07 87.75
N GLN A 224 22.45 -26.20 88.60
CA GLN A 224 21.26 -25.40 88.24
C GLN A 224 21.49 -24.44 87.07
N ARG A 225 22.73 -23.96 86.86
CA ARG A 225 23.11 -23.21 85.66
C ARG A 225 23.19 -24.10 84.42
N TYR A 226 23.70 -25.33 84.57
CA TYR A 226 23.78 -26.31 83.50
C TYR A 226 22.39 -26.78 83.04
N ASP A 227 21.49 -27.13 83.96
CA ASP A 227 20.10 -27.51 83.66
C ASP A 227 19.38 -26.41 82.87
N ARG A 228 19.55 -25.14 83.29
CA ARG A 228 19.00 -23.98 82.58
C ARG A 228 19.62 -23.77 81.20
N LEU A 229 20.91 -24.06 81.03
CA LEU A 229 21.60 -23.97 79.74
C LEU A 229 21.14 -25.08 78.78
N VAL A 230 20.91 -26.30 79.28
CA VAL A 230 20.35 -27.43 78.52
C VAL A 230 18.94 -27.10 78.05
N GLU A 231 18.07 -26.59 78.93
CA GLU A 231 16.72 -26.16 78.58
C GLU A 231 16.72 -25.07 77.47
N GLN A 232 17.59 -24.06 77.62
CA GLN A 232 17.76 -23.03 76.57
C GLN A 232 18.31 -23.60 75.26
N THR A 233 19.15 -24.63 75.32
CA THR A 233 19.70 -25.31 74.13
C THR A 233 18.61 -26.12 73.42
N ILE A 234 17.77 -26.85 74.16
CA ILE A 234 16.63 -27.61 73.60
C ILE A 234 15.67 -26.66 72.88
N GLN A 235 15.25 -25.57 73.52
CA GLN A 235 14.37 -24.57 72.91
C GLN A 235 15.00 -23.90 71.67
N LEU A 236 16.33 -23.72 71.66
CA LEU A 236 17.06 -23.21 70.48
C LEU A 236 17.10 -24.25 69.34
N THR A 237 17.28 -25.53 69.65
CA THR A 237 17.23 -26.65 68.70
C THR A 237 15.83 -26.80 68.09
N GLU A 238 14.76 -26.76 68.89
CA GLU A 238 13.37 -26.79 68.39
C GLU A 238 13.09 -25.61 67.46
N ARG A 239 13.51 -24.41 67.86
CA ARG A 239 13.37 -23.20 67.02
C ARG A 239 14.21 -23.27 65.74
N SER A 240 15.37 -23.91 65.77
CA SER A 240 16.20 -24.19 64.60
C SER A 240 15.51 -25.17 63.65
N ASN A 241 14.96 -26.27 64.17
CA ASN A 241 14.21 -27.26 63.38
C ASN A 241 12.99 -26.63 62.68
N LEU A 242 12.24 -25.76 63.38
CA LEU A 242 11.12 -25.02 62.80
C LEU A 242 11.55 -24.04 61.69
N LEU A 243 12.75 -23.44 61.81
CA LEU A 243 13.33 -22.59 60.77
C LEU A 243 13.80 -23.42 59.55
N ILE A 244 14.39 -24.60 59.78
CA ILE A 244 14.77 -25.55 58.72
C ILE A 244 13.54 -26.03 57.95
N GLU A 245 12.45 -26.40 58.65
CA GLU A 245 11.20 -26.81 58.01
C GLU A 245 10.61 -25.69 57.14
N ARG A 246 10.55 -24.45 57.65
CA ARG A 246 10.12 -23.28 56.86
C ARG A 246 11.03 -23.00 55.67
N SER A 247 12.35 -23.16 55.84
CA SER A 247 13.32 -23.01 54.75
C SER A 247 13.05 -24.01 53.62
N ASN A 248 12.81 -25.29 53.97
CA ASN A 248 12.47 -26.34 53.01
C ASN A 248 11.15 -26.06 52.28
N GLN A 249 10.11 -25.59 52.99
CA GLN A 249 8.83 -25.20 52.38
C GLN A 249 8.99 -24.00 51.42
N ILE A 250 9.88 -23.05 51.72
CA ILE A 250 10.19 -21.92 50.83
C ILE A 250 10.98 -22.39 49.60
N ALA A 251 11.99 -23.25 49.78
CA ALA A 251 12.78 -23.82 48.69
C ALA A 251 11.92 -24.65 47.72
N GLN A 252 10.98 -25.44 48.24
CA GLN A 252 10.04 -26.19 47.41
C GLN A 252 9.16 -25.25 46.54
N ARG A 253 8.59 -24.20 47.13
CA ARG A 253 7.80 -23.20 46.37
C ARG A 253 8.64 -22.41 45.37
N ALA A 254 9.92 -22.18 45.65
CA ALA A 254 10.85 -21.53 44.71
C ALA A 254 11.09 -22.43 43.48
N ASN A 255 11.26 -23.74 43.67
CA ASN A 255 11.38 -24.70 42.57
C ASN A 255 10.08 -24.80 41.76
N GLU A 256 8.91 -24.88 42.42
CA GLU A 256 7.59 -24.88 41.76
C GLU A 256 7.38 -23.61 40.90
N LEU A 257 7.84 -22.44 41.38
CA LEU A 257 7.81 -21.19 40.61
C LEU A 257 8.82 -21.19 39.45
N ALA A 258 10.00 -21.78 39.62
CA ALA A 258 11.02 -21.89 38.58
C ALA A 258 10.56 -22.78 37.42
N GLU A 259 9.98 -23.96 37.70
CA GLU A 259 9.40 -24.83 36.66
C GLU A 259 8.27 -24.12 35.90
N ARG A 260 7.39 -23.43 36.64
CA ARG A 260 6.28 -22.65 36.07
C ARG A 260 6.75 -21.44 35.25
N SER A 261 7.99 -20.97 35.46
CA SER A 261 8.64 -19.93 34.65
C SER A 261 9.25 -20.45 33.34
N ILE A 262 9.54 -21.75 33.23
CA ILE A 262 10.11 -22.36 32.01
C ILE A 262 9.03 -22.65 30.97
N GLN A 263 7.82 -22.99 31.42
CA GLN A 263 6.70 -23.40 30.56
C GLN A 263 6.25 -22.33 29.52
N PRO A 264 6.13 -21.03 29.85
CA PRO A 264 5.81 -19.98 28.87
C PRO A 264 6.91 -19.82 27.81
N THR A 265 8.18 -19.98 28.20
CA THR A 265 9.34 -19.85 27.31
C THR A 265 9.34 -20.95 26.25
N GLN A 266 8.99 -22.18 26.62
CA GLN A 266 8.81 -23.28 25.67
C GLN A 266 7.63 -23.02 24.70
N GLN A 267 6.48 -22.55 25.21
CA GLN A 267 5.35 -22.19 24.35
C GLN A 267 5.68 -21.06 23.37
N SER A 268 6.47 -20.06 23.81
CA SER A 268 6.96 -18.97 22.97
C SER A 268 7.84 -19.50 21.83
N ASN A 269 8.78 -20.39 22.11
CA ASN A 269 9.64 -20.99 21.09
C ASN A 269 8.82 -21.78 20.05
N THR A 270 7.85 -22.61 20.49
CA THR A 270 6.93 -23.31 19.58
C THR A 270 6.04 -22.36 18.77
N LEU A 271 5.73 -21.15 19.27
CA LEU A 271 5.01 -20.13 18.52
C LEU A 271 5.91 -19.49 17.45
N VAL A 272 7.18 -19.21 17.78
CA VAL A 272 8.18 -18.67 16.85
C VAL A 272 8.49 -19.66 15.72
N GLU A 273 8.65 -20.95 16.02
CA GLU A 273 8.82 -22.01 15.00
C GLU A 273 7.64 -22.07 14.03
N LYS A 274 6.40 -21.99 14.54
CA LYS A 274 5.18 -21.92 13.73
C LYS A 274 5.15 -20.65 12.88
N PHE A 275 5.56 -19.51 13.42
CA PHE A 275 5.61 -18.24 12.71
C PHE A 275 6.64 -18.26 11.56
N ILE A 276 7.84 -18.78 11.81
CA ILE A 276 8.88 -18.99 10.79
C ILE A 276 8.37 -19.95 9.69
N THR A 277 7.70 -21.04 10.07
CA THR A 277 7.10 -22.00 9.13
C THR A 277 6.02 -21.36 8.26
N LEU A 278 5.17 -20.50 8.84
CA LEU A 278 4.16 -19.75 8.10
C LEU A 278 4.78 -18.71 7.15
N LEU A 279 5.84 -18.02 7.60
CA LEU A 279 6.56 -17.04 6.79
C LEU A 279 7.25 -17.70 5.58
N GLY A 280 7.84 -18.89 5.76
CA GLY A 280 8.41 -19.68 4.67
C GLY A 280 7.36 -20.05 3.61
N ARG A 281 6.22 -20.62 4.03
CA ARG A 281 5.09 -20.95 3.15
C ARG A 281 4.51 -19.72 2.44
N LEU A 282 4.49 -18.57 3.11
CA LEU A 282 4.05 -17.31 2.51
C LEU A 282 5.02 -16.85 1.40
N ASN A 283 6.33 -17.00 1.60
CA ASN A 283 7.33 -16.71 0.56
C ASN A 283 7.20 -17.65 -0.64
N GLU A 284 7.04 -18.96 -0.41
CA GLU A 284 6.76 -19.94 -1.48
C GLU A 284 5.52 -19.55 -2.31
N HIS A 285 4.47 -19.06 -1.65
CA HIS A 285 3.26 -18.58 -2.32
C HIS A 285 3.50 -17.27 -3.11
N PHE A 286 4.32 -16.34 -2.60
CA PHE A 286 4.75 -15.16 -3.36
C PHE A 286 5.57 -15.54 -4.60
N ASP A 287 6.55 -16.44 -4.48
CA ASP A 287 7.34 -16.92 -5.61
C ASP A 287 6.48 -17.61 -6.67
N GLN A 288 5.50 -18.42 -6.26
CA GLN A 288 4.55 -19.04 -7.17
C GLN A 288 3.61 -18.02 -7.82
N SER A 289 3.15 -17.01 -7.08
CA SER A 289 2.34 -15.90 -7.62
C SER A 289 3.12 -15.10 -8.66
N ASN A 290 4.39 -14.79 -8.38
CA ASN A 290 5.29 -14.11 -9.31
C ASN A 290 5.47 -14.93 -10.59
N ARG A 291 5.71 -16.25 -10.49
CA ARG A 291 5.79 -17.17 -11.65
C ARG A 291 4.51 -17.20 -12.49
N ILE A 292 3.35 -17.14 -11.85
CA ILE A 292 2.04 -17.08 -12.54
C ILE A 292 1.87 -15.74 -13.27
N ALA A 293 2.22 -14.62 -12.63
CA ALA A 293 2.20 -13.30 -13.26
C ALA A 293 3.12 -13.24 -14.49
N ASP A 294 4.34 -13.78 -14.35
CA ASP A 294 5.35 -13.85 -15.42
C ASP A 294 4.87 -14.67 -16.63
N GLN A 295 4.20 -15.81 -16.38
CA GLN A 295 3.55 -16.60 -17.42
C GLN A 295 2.35 -15.89 -18.04
N SER A 296 1.58 -15.14 -17.24
CA SER A 296 0.45 -14.34 -17.74
C SER A 296 0.93 -13.26 -18.70
N MET A 297 1.95 -12.48 -18.32
CA MET A 297 2.49 -11.42 -19.18
C MET A 297 3.11 -11.97 -20.48
N LYS A 298 3.72 -13.16 -20.45
CA LYS A 298 4.17 -13.87 -21.67
C LYS A 298 3.01 -14.26 -22.60
N ARG A 299 1.83 -14.60 -22.04
CA ARG A 299 0.60 -14.85 -22.84
C ARG A 299 -0.02 -13.56 -23.36
N VAL A 300 -0.03 -12.49 -22.57
CA VAL A 300 -0.53 -11.16 -22.98
C VAL A 300 0.28 -10.61 -24.15
N LYS A 301 1.62 -10.66 -24.11
CA LYS A 301 2.47 -10.26 -25.24
C LYS A 301 2.19 -11.08 -26.50
N LYS A 302 2.04 -12.40 -26.38
CA LYS A 302 1.64 -13.24 -27.53
C LYS A 302 0.25 -12.89 -28.07
N LEU A 303 -0.68 -12.43 -27.23
CA LEU A 303 -1.99 -11.95 -27.67
C LEU A 303 -1.88 -10.60 -28.39
N GLU A 304 -1.05 -9.69 -27.89
CA GLU A 304 -0.68 -8.41 -28.53
C GLU A 304 -0.08 -8.65 -29.93
N ASP A 305 0.90 -9.55 -30.05
CA ASP A 305 1.47 -9.99 -31.34
C ASP A 305 0.39 -10.49 -32.30
N VAL A 306 -0.52 -11.35 -31.82
CA VAL A 306 -1.58 -11.95 -32.65
C VAL A 306 -2.62 -10.90 -33.08
N LEU A 307 -3.01 -9.99 -32.18
CA LEU A 307 -3.95 -8.91 -32.50
C LEU A 307 -3.35 -7.90 -33.48
N GLY A 308 -2.07 -7.54 -33.34
CA GLY A 308 -1.35 -6.70 -34.31
C GLY A 308 -1.29 -7.33 -35.70
N ASN A 309 -1.01 -8.64 -35.78
CA ASN A 309 -1.06 -9.38 -37.04
C ASN A 309 -2.47 -9.44 -37.64
N ILE A 310 -3.51 -9.64 -36.83
CA ILE A 310 -4.92 -9.57 -37.29
C ILE A 310 -5.24 -8.17 -37.83
N ASN A 311 -4.83 -7.10 -37.14
CA ASN A 311 -5.13 -5.75 -37.61
C ASN A 311 -4.43 -5.42 -38.94
N ARG A 312 -3.17 -5.85 -39.11
CA ARG A 312 -2.45 -5.75 -40.40
C ARG A 312 -3.16 -6.48 -41.54
N VAL A 313 -3.71 -7.67 -41.27
CA VAL A 313 -4.52 -8.41 -42.27
C VAL A 313 -5.83 -7.66 -42.58
N LEU A 314 -6.51 -7.09 -41.59
CA LEU A 314 -7.74 -6.31 -41.78
C LEU A 314 -7.47 -5.02 -42.59
N VAL A 315 -6.38 -4.30 -42.30
CA VAL A 315 -5.91 -3.14 -43.07
C VAL A 315 -5.65 -3.52 -44.53
N GLY A 316 -4.92 -4.62 -44.77
CA GLY A 316 -4.66 -5.15 -46.12
C GLY A 316 -5.94 -5.56 -46.87
N ILE A 317 -6.92 -6.12 -46.16
CA ILE A 317 -8.25 -6.43 -46.73
C ILE A 317 -9.02 -5.15 -47.08
N GLN A 318 -9.03 -4.14 -46.21
CA GLN A 318 -9.69 -2.86 -46.50
C GLN A 318 -9.05 -2.14 -47.69
N HIS A 319 -7.71 -2.06 -47.74
CA HIS A 319 -6.98 -1.54 -48.91
C HIS A 319 -7.32 -2.32 -50.18
N ALA A 320 -7.42 -3.66 -50.10
CA ALA A 320 -7.82 -4.49 -51.24
C ALA A 320 -9.28 -4.26 -51.67
N ILE A 321 -10.20 -3.98 -50.75
CA ILE A 321 -11.58 -3.62 -51.06
C ILE A 321 -11.63 -2.26 -51.78
N VAL A 322 -10.89 -1.26 -51.28
CA VAL A 322 -10.75 0.05 -51.94
C VAL A 322 -10.18 -0.12 -53.34
N ARG A 323 -9.03 -0.80 -53.50
CA ARG A 323 -8.36 -1.04 -54.80
C ARG A 323 -9.28 -1.67 -55.87
N ASN A 324 -10.21 -2.54 -55.46
CA ASN A 324 -11.10 -3.27 -56.37
C ASN A 324 -12.46 -2.59 -56.59
N HIS A 325 -12.72 -1.43 -55.97
CA HIS A 325 -13.94 -0.67 -56.21
C HIS A 325 -13.88 0.05 -57.57
N LYS A 326 -14.86 -0.18 -58.45
CA LYS A 326 -14.91 0.41 -59.80
C LYS A 326 -15.43 1.84 -59.78
N GLY A 327 -14.78 2.72 -60.53
CA GLY A 327 -15.05 4.15 -60.54
C GLY A 327 -14.32 4.89 -59.41
N ASN A 328 -13.18 4.38 -58.95
CA ASN A 328 -12.35 5.03 -57.94
C ASN A 328 -11.87 6.41 -58.42
N MET A 329 -12.30 7.43 -57.68
CA MET A 329 -11.85 8.81 -57.85
C MET A 329 -10.63 9.09 -56.95
N PRO A 330 -9.87 10.19 -57.14
CA PRO A 330 -8.72 10.53 -56.31
C PRO A 330 -8.96 10.49 -54.78
N LYS A 331 -10.17 10.82 -54.34
CA LYS A 331 -10.61 10.72 -52.94
C LYS A 331 -10.74 9.30 -52.37
N ALA A 332 -10.56 8.25 -53.18
CA ALA A 332 -10.43 6.87 -52.68
C ALA A 332 -9.23 6.72 -51.73
N ALA A 333 -8.21 7.58 -51.86
CA ALA A 333 -7.11 7.68 -50.92
C ALA A 333 -7.55 8.04 -49.48
N ASP A 334 -8.70 8.70 -49.31
CA ASP A 334 -9.28 9.01 -47.99
C ASP A 334 -10.01 7.81 -47.34
N CYS A 335 -10.21 6.73 -48.10
CA CYS A 335 -10.75 5.46 -47.58
C CYS A 335 -9.65 4.47 -47.15
N LEU A 336 -8.37 4.82 -47.33
CA LEU A 336 -7.26 4.01 -46.84
C LEU A 336 -7.08 4.20 -45.34
N VAL A 337 -6.78 3.11 -44.63
CA VAL A 337 -6.56 3.12 -43.18
C VAL A 337 -5.09 2.86 -42.81
N ASN A 338 -4.68 3.34 -41.63
CA ASN A 338 -3.37 3.04 -41.05
C ASN A 338 -3.36 1.76 -40.19
N GLU A 339 -2.22 1.42 -39.57
CA GLU A 339 -2.08 0.27 -38.67
C GLU A 339 -2.93 0.34 -37.37
N ARG A 340 -3.59 1.47 -37.09
CA ARG A 340 -4.56 1.64 -35.99
C ARG A 340 -6.02 1.46 -36.45
N GLY A 341 -6.28 1.48 -37.75
CA GLY A 341 -7.63 1.48 -38.33
C GLY A 341 -8.23 2.88 -38.53
N ASP A 342 -7.48 3.96 -38.32
CA ASP A 342 -7.92 5.33 -38.59
C ASP A 342 -7.93 5.58 -40.12
N THR A 343 -8.89 6.36 -40.63
CA THR A 343 -8.78 7.06 -41.93
C THR A 343 -8.22 8.49 -41.75
N PRO A 344 -7.69 9.15 -42.81
CA PRO A 344 -7.15 10.52 -42.69
C PRO A 344 -8.09 11.53 -42.03
N GLY A 345 -9.35 11.59 -42.49
CA GLY A 345 -10.37 12.49 -41.93
C GLY A 345 -10.78 12.17 -40.48
N GLN A 346 -10.53 10.96 -39.98
CA GLN A 346 -10.73 10.62 -38.56
C GLN A 346 -9.52 10.96 -37.69
N SER A 347 -8.35 11.16 -38.29
CA SER A 347 -7.10 11.27 -37.55
C SER A 347 -6.86 12.66 -36.98
N SER A 348 -6.84 12.76 -35.64
CA SER A 348 -6.40 13.96 -34.94
C SER A 348 -4.91 14.28 -35.17
N GLN A 349 -4.08 13.26 -35.46
CA GLN A 349 -2.68 13.44 -35.89
C GLN A 349 -2.57 14.24 -37.19
N LEU A 350 -3.56 14.11 -38.08
CA LEU A 350 -3.64 14.85 -39.35
C LEU A 350 -4.59 16.06 -39.26
N GLY A 351 -5.02 16.46 -38.06
CA GLY A 351 -6.00 17.55 -37.90
C GLY A 351 -7.31 17.34 -38.67
N HIS A 352 -7.69 16.09 -38.94
CA HIS A 352 -8.81 15.69 -39.80
C HIS A 352 -8.68 16.06 -41.30
N ALA A 353 -7.45 16.31 -41.78
CA ALA A 353 -7.19 16.58 -43.20
C ALA A 353 -7.43 15.36 -44.10
N THR A 354 -7.97 15.62 -45.29
CA THR A 354 -8.21 14.64 -46.35
C THR A 354 -7.43 14.98 -47.62
N PHE A 355 -7.15 14.00 -48.47
CA PHE A 355 -6.59 14.21 -49.81
C PHE A 355 -7.52 15.03 -50.69
N GLU A 356 -8.85 14.94 -50.53
CA GLU A 356 -9.81 15.86 -51.17
C GLU A 356 -9.57 17.31 -50.74
N TRP A 357 -9.43 17.59 -49.44
CA TRP A 357 -9.14 18.94 -48.91
C TRP A 357 -7.75 19.46 -49.32
N LEU A 358 -6.72 18.63 -49.20
CA LEU A 358 -5.35 18.96 -49.63
C LEU A 358 -5.30 19.24 -51.13
N SER A 359 -5.99 18.45 -51.96
CA SER A 359 -6.03 18.68 -53.41
C SER A 359 -6.68 20.02 -53.76
N LEU A 360 -7.75 20.43 -53.06
CA LEU A 360 -8.31 21.78 -53.21
C LEU A 360 -7.30 22.87 -52.83
N GLN A 361 -6.68 22.76 -51.65
CA GLN A 361 -5.81 23.77 -51.05
C GLN A 361 -4.43 23.92 -51.75
N TYR A 362 -3.95 22.87 -52.43
CA TYR A 362 -2.59 22.81 -53.00
C TYR A 362 -2.53 22.62 -54.52
N SER A 363 -3.69 22.48 -55.21
CA SER A 363 -3.80 22.32 -56.68
C SER A 363 -3.02 23.33 -57.53
N SER A 364 -2.84 24.57 -57.05
CA SER A 364 -2.14 25.64 -57.77
C SER A 364 -0.62 25.65 -57.59
N LYS A 365 -0.05 24.76 -56.76
CA LYS A 365 1.38 24.75 -56.41
C LYS A 365 2.10 23.57 -57.10
N PRO A 366 3.02 23.80 -58.05
CA PRO A 366 3.65 22.72 -58.82
C PRO A 366 4.47 21.76 -57.93
N ASN A 367 5.18 22.29 -56.93
CA ASN A 367 5.99 21.49 -56.00
C ASN A 367 5.15 20.55 -55.11
N CYS A 368 3.84 20.76 -55.01
CA CYS A 368 2.95 19.96 -54.17
C CYS A 368 2.38 18.73 -54.89
N GLN A 369 2.65 18.52 -56.18
CA GLN A 369 2.10 17.39 -56.92
C GLN A 369 2.55 16.04 -56.33
N LEU A 370 1.61 15.10 -56.31
CA LEU A 370 1.81 13.71 -55.92
C LEU A 370 1.11 12.82 -56.96
N PRO A 371 1.83 12.31 -57.97
CA PRO A 371 1.24 11.36 -58.92
C PRO A 371 0.87 10.07 -58.18
N VAL A 372 -0.29 9.51 -58.49
CA VAL A 372 -0.79 8.25 -57.90
C VAL A 372 -1.53 7.48 -58.99
N ILE A 373 -1.27 6.18 -59.11
CA ILE A 373 -2.02 5.30 -60.02
C ILE A 373 -3.29 4.83 -59.32
N ILE A 374 -4.43 4.97 -60.00
CA ILE A 374 -5.75 4.53 -59.54
C ILE A 374 -6.43 3.84 -60.72
N GLU A 375 -6.86 2.59 -60.55
CA GLU A 375 -7.35 1.72 -61.64
C GLU A 375 -6.41 1.68 -62.86
N GLY A 376 -5.08 1.64 -62.65
CA GLY A 376 -4.09 1.68 -63.72
C GLY A 376 -3.97 3.03 -64.45
N THR A 377 -4.71 4.06 -64.03
CA THR A 377 -4.70 5.41 -64.61
C THR A 377 -3.94 6.37 -63.69
N GLN A 378 -3.00 7.15 -64.23
CA GLN A 378 -2.30 8.16 -63.43
C GLN A 378 -3.23 9.34 -63.10
N GLN A 379 -3.41 9.56 -61.80
CA GLN A 379 -4.06 10.73 -61.21
C GLN A 379 -2.99 11.62 -60.52
N THR A 380 -3.36 12.85 -60.17
CA THR A 380 -2.48 13.77 -59.44
C THR A 380 -3.19 14.32 -58.20
N LEU A 381 -2.78 13.83 -57.03
CA LEU A 381 -3.09 14.44 -55.74
C LEU A 381 -2.15 15.62 -55.49
N HIS A 382 -2.48 16.48 -54.51
CA HIS A 382 -1.58 17.56 -54.08
C HIS A 382 -1.40 17.54 -52.57
N ILE A 383 -0.15 17.69 -52.11
CA ILE A 383 0.29 17.69 -50.71
C ILE A 383 1.61 18.47 -50.62
N ASP A 384 1.78 19.37 -49.65
CA ASP A 384 3.10 19.99 -49.39
C ASP A 384 4.01 19.07 -48.57
N ASP A 385 5.27 19.45 -48.37
CA ASP A 385 6.24 18.59 -47.70
C ASP A 385 6.00 18.47 -46.18
N THR A 386 5.27 19.42 -45.57
CA THR A 386 4.83 19.30 -44.16
C THR A 386 3.78 18.19 -44.04
N TRP A 387 2.69 18.30 -44.80
CA TRP A 387 1.65 17.28 -44.81
C TRP A 387 2.15 15.92 -45.31
N LEU A 388 3.11 15.89 -46.25
CA LEU A 388 3.74 14.65 -46.71
C LEU A 388 4.44 13.91 -45.55
N GLY A 389 5.13 14.65 -44.67
CA GLY A 389 5.75 14.09 -43.46
C GLY A 389 4.70 13.53 -42.49
N ASP A 390 3.64 14.30 -42.23
CA ASP A 390 2.55 13.90 -41.33
C ASP A 390 1.81 12.65 -41.85
N PHE A 391 1.53 12.58 -43.16
CA PHE A 391 0.87 11.44 -43.81
C PHE A 391 1.76 10.19 -43.90
N LEU A 392 3.06 10.33 -44.18
CA LEU A 392 4.00 9.19 -44.12
C LEU A 392 4.09 8.61 -42.70
N ARG A 393 4.11 9.47 -41.66
CA ARG A 393 3.99 9.02 -40.26
C ARG A 393 2.65 8.37 -39.95
N PHE A 394 1.56 8.89 -40.50
CA PHE A 394 0.21 8.34 -40.29
C PHE A 394 0.10 6.91 -40.82
N TYR A 395 0.64 6.63 -42.01
CA TYR A 395 0.64 5.27 -42.60
C TYR A 395 1.79 4.38 -42.12
N GLY A 396 2.76 4.90 -41.36
CA GLY A 396 3.90 4.13 -40.84
C GLY A 396 4.96 3.79 -41.89
N VAL A 397 5.11 4.64 -42.92
CA VAL A 397 5.97 4.38 -44.09
C VAL A 397 7.15 5.35 -44.09
N GLY A 398 8.35 4.85 -44.42
CA GLY A 398 9.53 5.71 -44.65
C GLY A 398 10.18 6.31 -43.40
N GLU A 399 10.26 5.58 -42.27
CA GLU A 399 10.92 6.04 -41.04
C GLU A 399 12.36 6.55 -41.31
N GLU A 400 13.05 5.97 -42.29
CA GLU A 400 14.41 6.31 -42.70
C GLU A 400 14.58 7.75 -43.25
N TYR A 401 13.50 8.41 -43.71
CA TYR A 401 13.57 9.74 -44.31
C TYR A 401 13.51 10.89 -43.28
N PHE A 402 13.11 10.61 -42.05
CA PHE A 402 12.93 11.62 -40.99
C PHE A 402 14.19 11.88 -40.16
N GLU A 403 14.31 13.08 -39.59
CA GLU A 403 15.45 13.47 -38.74
C GLU A 403 15.43 12.78 -37.36
N SER A 404 14.24 12.46 -36.86
CA SER A 404 14.02 11.84 -35.53
C SER A 404 13.02 10.69 -35.63
N LYS A 405 12.73 9.98 -34.54
CA LYS A 405 11.72 8.90 -34.52
C LYS A 405 10.28 9.39 -34.41
N THR A 406 10.05 10.61 -33.95
CA THR A 406 8.71 11.13 -33.60
C THR A 406 8.32 12.40 -34.36
N GLY A 407 9.28 13.17 -34.88
CA GLY A 407 9.00 14.35 -35.70
C GLY A 407 8.65 14.01 -37.15
N THR A 408 7.98 14.93 -37.83
CA THR A 408 7.58 14.83 -39.24
C THR A 408 8.51 15.58 -40.20
N THR A 409 9.53 16.27 -39.69
CA THR A 409 10.62 16.88 -40.48
C THR A 409 11.46 15.82 -41.20
N PHE A 410 11.64 16.01 -42.52
CA PHE A 410 12.58 15.22 -43.32
C PHE A 410 14.02 15.66 -43.11
N LYS A 411 14.95 14.72 -43.32
CA LYS A 411 16.37 15.04 -43.54
C LYS A 411 16.48 15.90 -44.80
N ALA A 412 17.24 16.99 -44.74
CA ALA A 412 17.40 17.93 -45.86
C ALA A 412 17.76 17.22 -47.18
N GLY A 413 16.95 17.46 -48.23
CA GLY A 413 17.14 16.90 -49.57
C GLY A 413 16.48 15.53 -49.81
N TYR A 414 15.82 14.95 -48.81
CA TYR A 414 15.10 13.68 -48.94
C TYR A 414 13.60 13.83 -49.25
N GLU A 415 13.08 15.06 -49.31
CA GLU A 415 11.65 15.38 -49.48
C GLU A 415 11.12 14.78 -50.80
N GLY A 416 11.88 14.91 -51.89
CA GLY A 416 11.56 14.31 -53.18
C GLY A 416 11.58 12.77 -53.18
N ALA A 417 12.47 12.14 -52.41
CA ALA A 417 12.53 10.69 -52.28
C ALA A 417 11.35 10.15 -51.45
N ALA A 418 11.01 10.83 -50.34
CA ALA A 418 9.83 10.55 -49.53
C ALA A 418 8.53 10.73 -50.34
N ARG A 419 8.46 11.74 -51.22
CA ARG A 419 7.34 11.99 -52.14
C ARG A 419 7.15 10.86 -53.15
N ILE A 420 8.24 10.36 -53.75
CA ILE A 420 8.21 9.20 -54.65
C ILE A 420 7.80 7.92 -53.90
N LEU A 421 8.34 7.68 -52.71
CA LEU A 421 7.97 6.57 -51.84
C LEU A 421 6.46 6.58 -51.55
N PHE A 422 5.91 7.74 -51.18
CA PHE A 422 4.49 7.87 -50.86
C PHE A 422 3.57 7.74 -52.08
N SER A 423 3.99 8.29 -53.23
CA SER A 423 3.37 8.05 -54.55
C SER A 423 3.23 6.56 -54.82
N ASN A 424 4.32 5.81 -54.64
CA ASN A 424 4.35 4.36 -54.89
C ASN A 424 3.51 3.58 -53.89
N TYR A 425 3.52 3.97 -52.61
CA TYR A 425 2.67 3.39 -51.56
C TYR A 425 1.18 3.55 -51.90
N LEU A 426 0.71 4.79 -52.12
CA LEU A 426 -0.70 5.05 -52.43
C LEU A 426 -1.12 4.37 -53.74
N SER A 427 -0.26 4.37 -54.76
CA SER A 427 -0.53 3.64 -56.01
C SER A 427 -0.71 2.14 -55.77
N SER A 428 0.18 1.53 -54.96
CA SER A 428 0.06 0.12 -54.58
C SER A 428 -1.23 -0.19 -53.82
N CYS A 429 -1.81 0.79 -53.11
CA CYS A 429 -3.08 0.67 -52.40
C CYS A 429 -4.32 0.93 -53.29
N LEU A 430 -4.20 1.59 -54.45
CA LEU A 430 -5.33 2.16 -55.20
C LEU A 430 -5.50 1.65 -56.64
N GLY A 431 -4.48 1.06 -57.28
CA GLY A 431 -4.66 0.26 -58.50
C GLY A 431 -3.46 0.24 -59.44
#